data_AF-A0A3M0ZFE9-F1
#
_entry.id   AF-A0A3M0ZFE9-F1
#
_cell.length_a   1.000
_cell.length_b   1.000
_cell.length_c   1.000
_cell.angle_alpha   90.00
_cell.angle_beta   90.00
_cell.angle_gamma   90.00
#
_symmetry.space_group_name_H-M   'P 1'
#
loop_
_entity.id
_entity.type
_entity.pdbx_description
1 polymer ?
#
loop_
_entity_poly.entity_id
_entity_poly.type
_entity_poly.pdbx_seq_one_letter_code
_entity_poly.pdbx_strand_id
1 'polypeptide(L)'
;MKIRAFVLGLIGVVAICGLSYLNDRVLRGTYLIGNNLPIAVYGFLVIFLLLLNPLLGKLRLSGKELAVILGMVLVSCCIPGSGLMRTFTDVLILPWQYQRTKPAWKGSTPQVQMGDLSSPEKLAEAIRKNSLLKQFSAQLPPDTRAWLQKESGDTRPDQVIRVLNTLIYERVLLKPEILREEQLSSIQKELAGREAEALTEKEAMILGRKALTLLFPGYVKPRMPSIIELVPDYMLVNMIREHDDVLNRFLWGIEESTSKKKEATSKTSGEAGGTEKKAKNATLGLEIVPWKAWLTPLKFWIPLILMLWFLVLALGLIVHRQWSRHEHLPYPIVNFTSMLLPDDETGKPVVYRQRSFWIACGIIFFIHSFNYLNSWFPQYTVKIPLQFDLSPLAAKIPYLVEGGGRWFLNR
;
A
#
# COMPACT_ATOMS: atom_id res chain seq x y z
N MET A 1 23.66 -32.36 0.85
CA MET A 1 22.35 -31.97 0.27
C MET A 1 22.53 -31.84 -1.23
N LYS A 2 21.64 -32.41 -2.06
CA LYS A 2 21.86 -32.40 -3.52
C LYS A 2 21.41 -31.05 -4.10
N ILE A 3 22.27 -30.42 -4.90
CA ILE A 3 22.02 -29.14 -5.61
C ILE A 3 20.67 -29.15 -6.35
N ARG A 4 20.24 -30.31 -6.86
CA ARG A 4 18.92 -30.49 -7.50
C ARG A 4 17.73 -30.05 -6.64
N ALA A 5 17.74 -30.35 -5.33
CA ALA A 5 16.63 -29.99 -4.44
C ALA A 5 16.55 -28.47 -4.25
N PHE A 6 17.71 -27.82 -4.17
CA PHE A 6 17.79 -26.37 -4.09
C PHE A 6 17.29 -25.69 -5.37
N VAL A 7 17.72 -26.17 -6.54
CA VAL A 7 17.27 -25.64 -7.85
C VAL A 7 15.76 -25.83 -8.04
N LEU A 8 15.24 -27.03 -7.75
CA LEU A 8 13.79 -27.29 -7.81
C LEU A 8 13.02 -26.44 -6.79
N GLY A 9 13.60 -26.21 -5.61
CA GLY A 9 13.07 -25.29 -4.61
C GLY A 9 12.96 -23.87 -5.15
N LEU A 10 14.02 -23.33 -5.78
CA LEU A 10 13.99 -22.00 -6.40
C LEU A 10 12.94 -21.91 -7.52
N ILE A 11 12.83 -22.93 -8.37
CA ILE A 11 11.78 -22.99 -9.40
C ILE A 11 10.40 -22.96 -8.74
N GLY A 12 10.21 -23.73 -7.67
CA GLY A 12 8.98 -23.73 -6.87
C GLY A 12 8.65 -22.35 -6.30
N VAL A 13 9.64 -21.64 -5.77
CA VAL A 13 9.50 -20.25 -5.25
C VAL A 13 9.07 -19.28 -6.35
N VAL A 14 9.68 -19.34 -7.53
CA VAL A 14 9.30 -18.47 -8.65
C VAL A 14 7.88 -18.81 -9.13
N ALA A 15 7.59 -20.10 -9.28
CA ALA A 15 6.28 -20.57 -9.72
C ALA A 15 5.18 -20.17 -8.74
N ILE A 16 5.37 -20.37 -7.44
CA ILE A 16 4.34 -20.07 -6.44
C ILE A 16 4.08 -18.55 -6.35
N CYS A 17 5.12 -17.72 -6.40
CA CYS A 17 4.96 -16.26 -6.44
C CYS A 17 4.21 -15.79 -7.70
N GLY A 18 4.59 -16.30 -8.87
CA GLY A 18 3.97 -15.92 -10.14
C GLY A 18 2.53 -16.41 -10.27
N LEU A 19 2.28 -17.69 -9.96
CA LEU A 19 0.95 -18.30 -10.04
C LEU A 19 -0.01 -17.69 -9.02
N SER A 20 0.46 -17.40 -7.80
CA SER A 20 -0.38 -16.71 -6.82
C SER A 20 -0.75 -15.30 -7.25
N TYR A 21 0.20 -14.52 -7.78
CA TYR A 21 -0.13 -13.21 -8.32
C TYR A 21 -1.15 -13.31 -9.46
N LEU A 22 -0.91 -14.22 -10.42
CA LEU A 22 -1.82 -14.43 -11.55
C LEU A 22 -3.22 -14.85 -11.08
N ASN A 23 -3.32 -15.83 -10.19
CA ASN A 23 -4.59 -16.32 -9.68
C ASN A 23 -5.35 -15.25 -8.88
N ASP A 24 -4.67 -14.61 -7.93
CA ASP A 24 -5.32 -13.77 -6.94
C ASP A 24 -5.63 -12.36 -7.49
N ARG A 25 -4.74 -11.83 -8.35
CA ARG A 25 -4.85 -10.45 -8.88
C ARG A 25 -5.44 -10.39 -10.29
N VAL A 26 -5.13 -11.35 -11.15
CA VAL A 26 -5.59 -11.34 -12.55
C VAL A 26 -6.87 -12.17 -12.70
N LEU A 27 -6.83 -13.45 -12.35
CA LEU A 27 -7.97 -14.36 -12.49
C LEU A 27 -9.05 -14.13 -11.41
N ARG A 28 -8.69 -13.47 -10.31
CA ARG A 28 -9.55 -13.26 -9.12
C ARG A 28 -10.17 -14.57 -8.61
N GLY A 29 -9.38 -15.64 -8.68
CA GLY A 29 -9.75 -16.96 -8.18
C GLY A 29 -9.73 -17.01 -6.66
N THR A 30 -10.02 -18.19 -6.10
CA THR A 30 -9.82 -18.44 -4.67
C THR A 30 -8.33 -18.31 -4.34
N TYR A 31 -8.01 -17.60 -3.26
CA TYR A 31 -6.62 -17.38 -2.82
C TYR A 31 -5.84 -18.70 -2.75
N LEU A 32 -4.82 -18.85 -3.60
CA LEU A 32 -3.95 -20.03 -3.59
C LEU A 32 -3.16 -20.13 -2.28
N ILE A 33 -2.81 -18.96 -1.74
CA ILE A 33 -2.04 -18.79 -0.52
C ILE A 33 -2.73 -17.71 0.31
N GLY A 34 -3.28 -18.12 1.44
CA GLY A 34 -4.01 -17.21 2.33
C GLY A 34 -4.43 -17.80 3.67
N ASN A 35 -4.12 -19.08 3.90
CA ASN A 35 -4.47 -19.83 5.10
C ASN A 35 -3.19 -20.36 5.77
N ASN A 36 -3.27 -20.76 7.04
CA ASN A 36 -2.14 -21.29 7.81
C ASN A 36 -1.52 -22.58 7.21
N LEU A 37 -2.31 -23.32 6.41
CA LEU A 37 -1.85 -24.45 5.62
C LEU A 37 -2.11 -24.13 4.14
N PRO A 38 -1.09 -23.70 3.38
CA PRO A 38 -1.26 -23.32 1.98
C PRO A 38 -1.77 -24.50 1.14
N ILE A 39 -3.06 -24.48 0.82
CA ILE A 39 -3.75 -25.59 0.16
C ILE A 39 -3.13 -25.89 -1.19
N ALA A 40 -2.72 -24.86 -1.94
CA ALA A 40 -2.05 -25.04 -3.23
C ALA A 40 -0.74 -25.84 -3.08
N VAL A 41 0.06 -25.58 -2.04
CA VAL A 41 1.35 -26.24 -1.83
C VAL A 41 1.14 -27.68 -1.37
N TYR A 42 0.33 -27.90 -0.34
CA TYR A 42 0.09 -29.24 0.21
C TYR A 42 -0.75 -30.11 -0.72
N GLY A 43 -1.78 -29.54 -1.37
CA GLY A 43 -2.58 -30.22 -2.38
C GLY A 43 -1.76 -30.63 -3.59
N PHE A 44 -0.90 -29.72 -4.09
CA PHE A 44 0.05 -30.06 -5.15
C PHE A 44 1.03 -31.13 -4.71
N LEU A 45 1.58 -31.05 -3.48
CA LEU A 45 2.49 -32.07 -2.96
C LEU A 45 1.83 -33.46 -2.94
N VAL A 46 0.56 -33.54 -2.53
CA VAL A 46 -0.21 -34.81 -2.54
C VAL A 46 -0.33 -35.37 -3.95
N ILE A 47 -0.78 -34.54 -4.90
CA ILE A 47 -0.94 -34.97 -6.30
C ILE A 47 0.41 -35.33 -6.93
N PHE A 48 1.45 -34.54 -6.66
CA PHE A 48 2.81 -34.78 -7.10
C PHE A 48 3.33 -36.11 -6.60
N LEU A 49 3.16 -36.42 -5.31
CA LEU A 49 3.63 -37.68 -4.73
C LEU A 49 2.86 -38.91 -5.21
N LEU A 50 1.57 -38.76 -5.52
CA LEU A 50 0.74 -39.85 -6.06
C LEU A 50 1.01 -40.14 -7.52
N LEU A 51 1.11 -39.09 -8.34
CA LEU A 51 1.12 -39.22 -9.80
C LEU A 51 2.52 -39.00 -10.37
N LEU A 52 3.19 -37.90 -10.00
CA LEU A 52 4.40 -37.44 -10.69
C LEU A 52 5.67 -38.10 -10.15
N ASN A 53 5.86 -38.14 -8.83
CA ASN A 53 7.07 -38.71 -8.23
C ASN A 53 7.30 -40.18 -8.62
N PRO A 54 6.27 -41.06 -8.62
CA PRO A 54 6.46 -42.44 -9.08
C PRO A 54 6.89 -42.53 -10.55
N LEU A 55 6.38 -41.66 -11.43
CA LEU A 55 6.70 -41.62 -12.86
C LEU A 55 8.14 -41.14 -13.14
N LEU A 56 8.77 -40.41 -12.23
CA LEU A 56 10.14 -39.91 -12.39
C LEU A 56 11.21 -41.01 -12.34
N GLY A 57 10.88 -42.25 -11.97
CA GLY A 57 11.81 -43.38 -11.98
C GLY A 57 13.11 -43.10 -11.22
N LYS A 58 14.24 -43.04 -11.93
CA LYS A 58 15.58 -42.76 -11.34
C LYS A 58 15.74 -41.33 -10.84
N LEU A 59 14.90 -40.40 -11.26
CA LEU A 59 14.89 -38.99 -10.83
C LEU A 59 13.94 -38.73 -9.65
N ARG A 60 13.39 -39.78 -9.02
CA ARG A 60 12.56 -39.69 -7.82
C ARG A 60 13.21 -38.81 -6.76
N LEU A 61 12.38 -37.93 -6.19
CA LEU A 61 12.77 -37.08 -5.09
C LEU A 61 12.58 -37.84 -3.77
N SER A 62 13.62 -37.81 -2.93
CA SER A 62 13.54 -38.40 -1.59
C SER A 62 12.78 -37.49 -0.62
N GLY A 63 12.34 -38.04 0.51
CA GLY A 63 11.69 -37.25 1.57
C GLY A 63 12.56 -36.06 2.03
N LYS A 64 13.87 -36.25 2.14
CA LYS A 64 14.82 -35.17 2.50
C LYS A 64 14.87 -34.06 1.46
N GLU A 65 14.79 -34.39 0.17
CA GLU A 65 14.81 -33.39 -0.91
C GLU A 65 13.50 -32.63 -0.98
N LEU A 66 12.39 -33.33 -0.83
CA LEU A 66 11.06 -32.74 -0.76
C LEU A 66 10.91 -31.85 0.48
N ALA A 67 11.49 -32.21 1.63
CA ALA A 67 11.49 -31.36 2.82
C ALA A 67 12.20 -30.02 2.57
N VAL A 68 13.32 -30.04 1.84
CA VAL A 68 14.06 -28.81 1.46
C VAL A 68 13.23 -27.96 0.50
N ILE A 69 12.71 -28.57 -0.57
CA ILE A 69 11.87 -27.89 -1.56
C ILE A 69 10.65 -27.27 -0.87
N LEU A 70 9.94 -28.06 -0.06
CA LEU A 70 8.77 -27.63 0.67
C LEU A 70 9.09 -26.50 1.65
N GLY A 71 10.19 -26.59 2.40
CA GLY A 71 10.64 -25.53 3.29
C GLY A 71 10.86 -24.20 2.56
N MET A 72 11.54 -24.23 1.41
CA MET A 72 11.75 -23.04 0.58
C MET A 72 10.44 -22.44 0.07
N VAL A 73 9.54 -23.27 -0.45
CA VAL A 73 8.24 -22.85 -0.97
C VAL A 73 7.34 -22.28 0.13
N LEU A 74 7.28 -22.94 1.29
CA LEU A 74 6.48 -22.48 2.44
C LEU A 74 6.96 -21.12 2.96
N VAL A 75 8.26 -20.89 3.03
CA VAL A 75 8.80 -19.56 3.38
C VAL A 75 8.38 -18.51 2.35
N SER A 76 8.42 -18.84 1.05
CA SER A 76 8.02 -17.89 0.01
C SER A 76 6.52 -17.56 -0.01
N CYS A 77 5.66 -18.39 0.58
CA CYS A 77 4.21 -18.18 0.61
C CYS A 77 3.81 -16.87 1.31
N CYS A 78 4.62 -16.33 2.22
CA CYS A 78 4.33 -15.05 2.87
C CYS A 78 4.47 -13.86 1.91
N ILE A 79 5.22 -14.00 0.81
CA ILE A 79 5.59 -12.90 -0.08
C ILE A 79 4.41 -12.46 -0.97
N PRO A 80 3.82 -13.31 -1.84
CA PRO A 80 2.82 -12.86 -2.81
C PRO A 80 1.46 -12.54 -2.19
N GLY A 81 1.17 -13.09 -1.01
CA GLY A 81 -0.13 -13.04 -0.36
C GLY A 81 -0.20 -12.05 0.82
N SER A 82 -1.00 -12.42 1.82
CA SER A 82 -1.30 -11.60 3.01
C SER A 82 -0.09 -11.22 3.85
N GLY A 83 1.07 -11.85 3.67
CA GLY A 83 2.27 -11.56 4.46
C GLY A 83 3.06 -10.34 3.99
N LEU A 84 2.92 -9.91 2.73
CA LEU A 84 3.62 -8.74 2.22
C LEU A 84 2.91 -8.04 1.06
N MET A 85 2.90 -8.66 -0.14
CA MET A 85 2.45 -7.99 -1.37
C MET A 85 0.95 -7.68 -1.40
N ARG A 86 0.14 -8.24 -0.49
CA ARG A 86 -1.28 -7.90 -0.40
C ARG A 86 -1.52 -6.45 0.02
N THR A 87 -0.69 -5.92 0.92
CA THR A 87 -0.89 -4.63 1.57
C THR A 87 0.26 -3.68 1.35
N PHE A 88 1.48 -4.19 1.20
CA PHE A 88 2.69 -3.37 1.23
C PHE A 88 2.70 -2.30 0.13
N THR A 89 2.45 -2.69 -1.13
CA THR A 89 2.40 -1.74 -2.26
C THR A 89 1.32 -0.70 -2.08
N ASP A 90 0.16 -1.11 -1.55
CA ASP A 90 -1.02 -0.27 -1.37
C ASP A 90 -0.76 0.81 -0.31
N VAL A 91 -0.11 0.43 0.79
CA VAL A 91 0.30 1.34 1.86
C VAL A 91 1.25 2.43 1.35
N LEU A 92 2.13 2.11 0.39
CA LEU A 92 3.11 3.07 -0.13
C LEU A 92 2.53 4.09 -1.12
N ILE A 93 1.44 3.76 -1.81
CA ILE A 93 0.94 4.56 -2.94
C ILE A 93 -0.51 5.06 -2.79
N LEU A 94 -1.41 4.29 -2.17
CA LEU A 94 -2.82 4.69 -2.02
C LEU A 94 -3.05 5.94 -1.15
N PRO A 95 -2.19 6.32 -0.17
CA PRO A 95 -2.32 7.61 0.51
C PRO A 95 -2.50 8.79 -0.45
N TRP A 96 -1.79 8.79 -1.59
CA TRP A 96 -1.92 9.81 -2.64
C TRP A 96 -3.30 9.82 -3.30
N GLN A 97 -3.91 8.66 -3.53
CA GLN A 97 -5.29 8.58 -4.02
C GLN A 97 -6.28 9.07 -2.97
N TYR A 98 -6.08 8.71 -1.69
CA TYR A 98 -6.94 9.16 -0.61
C TYR A 98 -6.88 10.67 -0.42
N GLN A 99 -5.71 11.30 -0.58
CA GLN A 99 -5.64 12.76 -0.61
C GLN A 99 -6.47 13.35 -1.76
N ARG A 100 -6.55 12.72 -2.94
CA ARG A 100 -7.36 13.24 -4.06
C ARG A 100 -8.87 13.06 -3.84
N THR A 101 -9.25 11.94 -3.23
CA THR A 101 -10.65 11.48 -3.20
C THR A 101 -11.36 11.76 -1.88
N LYS A 102 -10.65 11.81 -0.75
CA LYS A 102 -11.24 11.94 0.59
C LYS A 102 -10.98 13.33 1.17
N PRO A 103 -12.03 14.12 1.48
CA PRO A 103 -11.87 15.46 2.06
C PRO A 103 -11.03 15.47 3.34
N ALA A 104 -11.19 14.47 4.22
CA ALA A 104 -10.43 14.35 5.47
C ALA A 104 -8.91 14.20 5.28
N TRP A 105 -8.43 13.84 4.08
CA TRP A 105 -7.01 13.63 3.79
C TRP A 105 -6.34 14.85 3.14
N LYS A 106 -7.12 15.79 2.56
CA LYS A 106 -6.61 16.91 1.75
C LYS A 106 -5.84 17.95 2.55
N GLY A 107 -6.17 18.14 3.82
CA GLY A 107 -5.72 19.29 4.58
C GLY A 107 -6.27 20.61 3.99
N SER A 108 -5.80 21.73 4.55
CA SER A 108 -6.14 23.07 4.06
C SER A 108 -5.07 23.61 3.12
N THR A 109 -5.48 24.47 2.18
CA THR A 109 -4.57 25.03 1.18
C THR A 109 -3.48 25.89 1.83
N PRO A 110 -2.26 25.94 1.27
CA PRO A 110 -1.23 26.86 1.75
C PRO A 110 -1.60 28.34 1.58
N GLN A 111 -2.40 28.67 0.56
CA GLN A 111 -2.95 30.02 0.37
C GLN A 111 -3.96 30.36 1.46
N VAL A 112 -3.90 31.60 1.92
CA VAL A 112 -4.86 32.17 2.87
C VAL A 112 -6.22 32.31 2.20
N GLN A 113 -7.24 31.76 2.84
CA GLN A 113 -8.64 31.91 2.42
C GLN A 113 -9.41 32.84 3.37
N MET A 114 -10.58 33.30 2.93
CA MET A 114 -11.45 34.17 3.74
C MET A 114 -11.86 33.53 5.07
N GLY A 115 -12.12 32.21 5.08
CA GLY A 115 -12.47 31.47 6.31
C GLY A 115 -11.34 31.33 7.35
N ASP A 116 -10.12 31.66 6.96
CA ASP A 116 -8.94 31.60 7.83
C ASP A 116 -8.74 32.89 8.64
N LEU A 117 -9.46 33.96 8.32
CA LEU A 117 -9.32 35.27 8.93
C LEU A 117 -10.42 35.49 9.98
N SER A 118 -10.03 35.85 11.20
CA SER A 118 -10.99 36.15 12.28
C SER A 118 -11.49 37.60 12.24
N SER A 119 -10.64 38.55 11.85
CA SER A 119 -10.98 39.99 11.81
C SER A 119 -10.12 40.71 10.75
N PRO A 120 -10.57 40.75 9.48
CA PRO A 120 -9.77 41.27 8.37
C PRO A 120 -9.35 42.74 8.52
N GLU A 121 -10.23 43.59 9.08
CA GLU A 121 -9.96 45.02 9.25
C GLU A 121 -8.85 45.28 10.29
N LYS A 122 -8.96 44.67 11.47
CA LYS A 122 -7.93 44.73 12.53
C LYS A 122 -6.62 44.13 12.07
N LEU A 123 -6.68 43.04 11.29
CA LEU A 123 -5.49 42.44 10.70
C LEU A 123 -4.82 43.38 9.69
N ALA A 124 -5.58 44.10 8.87
CA ALA A 124 -5.01 45.07 7.94
C ALA A 124 -4.23 46.18 8.65
N GLU A 125 -4.79 46.69 9.75
CA GLU A 125 -4.12 47.68 10.58
C GLU A 125 -2.85 47.10 11.24
N ALA A 126 -2.92 45.86 11.75
CA ALA A 126 -1.78 45.18 12.33
C ALA A 126 -0.65 44.95 11.30
N ILE A 127 -0.99 44.59 10.07
CA ILE A 127 -0.04 44.42 8.96
C ILE A 127 0.65 45.75 8.64
N ARG A 128 -0.12 46.85 8.49
CA ARG A 128 0.42 48.19 8.20
C ARG A 128 1.31 48.73 9.32
N LYS A 129 1.04 48.36 10.57
CA LYS A 129 1.84 48.78 11.74
C LYS A 129 3.09 47.92 11.96
N ASN A 130 3.20 46.76 11.30
CA ASN A 130 4.31 45.83 11.52
C ASN A 130 5.63 46.38 10.95
N SER A 131 6.63 46.61 11.82
CA SER A 131 7.92 47.17 11.45
C SER A 131 8.75 46.26 10.53
N LEU A 132 8.69 44.94 10.73
CA LEU A 132 9.41 43.96 9.91
C LEU A 132 8.91 43.95 8.47
N LEU A 133 7.59 43.99 8.27
CA LEU A 133 7.00 44.05 6.93
C LEU A 133 7.35 45.36 6.21
N LYS A 134 7.49 46.48 6.93
CA LYS A 134 7.97 47.75 6.36
C LYS A 134 9.42 47.65 5.91
N GLN A 135 10.29 47.00 6.70
CA GLN A 135 11.70 46.79 6.35
C GLN A 135 11.83 46.00 5.04
N PHE A 136 10.97 45.00 4.83
CA PHE A 136 11.00 44.17 3.64
C PHE A 136 10.11 44.66 2.48
N SER A 137 9.47 45.82 2.64
CA SER A 137 8.54 46.37 1.63
C SER A 137 9.19 46.68 0.28
N ALA A 138 10.52 46.86 0.25
CA ALA A 138 11.31 47.08 -0.97
C ALA A 138 11.37 45.85 -1.89
N GLN A 139 11.14 44.64 -1.36
CA GLN A 139 11.13 43.39 -2.13
C GLN A 139 9.73 43.05 -2.68
N LEU A 140 8.71 43.79 -2.29
CA LEU A 140 7.32 43.53 -2.70
C LEU A 140 6.93 44.27 -3.98
N PRO A 141 5.95 43.74 -4.74
CA PRO A 141 5.35 44.41 -5.88
C PRO A 141 4.83 45.81 -5.54
N PRO A 142 4.84 46.76 -6.51
CA PRO A 142 4.50 48.16 -6.26
C PRO A 142 3.10 48.35 -5.66
N ASP A 143 2.11 47.54 -6.08
CA ASP A 143 0.75 47.61 -5.55
C ASP A 143 0.67 47.23 -4.06
N THR A 144 1.42 46.20 -3.67
CA THR A 144 1.46 45.72 -2.28
C THR A 144 2.23 46.71 -1.41
N ARG A 145 3.32 47.28 -1.94
CA ARG A 145 4.09 48.35 -1.28
C ARG A 145 3.24 49.60 -1.04
N ALA A 146 2.52 50.07 -2.06
CA ALA A 146 1.62 51.22 -1.95
C ALA A 146 0.51 50.97 -0.91
N TRP A 147 0.00 49.74 -0.82
CA TRP A 147 -1.00 49.38 0.17
C TRP A 147 -0.44 49.36 1.61
N LEU A 148 0.79 48.90 1.81
CA LEU A 148 1.47 48.89 3.11
C LEU A 148 1.82 50.29 3.63
N GLN A 149 2.02 51.25 2.72
CA GLN A 149 2.36 52.65 3.05
C GLN A 149 1.14 53.50 3.44
N LYS A 150 -0.10 53.05 3.17
CA LYS A 150 -1.31 53.78 3.58
C LYS A 150 -1.48 53.72 5.11
N GLU A 151 -1.60 54.86 5.77
CA GLU A 151 -1.80 54.93 7.23
C GLU A 151 -3.20 54.50 7.67
N SER A 152 -4.23 54.78 6.86
CA SER A 152 -5.61 54.34 7.10
C SER A 152 -6.42 54.30 5.79
N GLY A 153 -7.50 53.51 5.76
CA GLY A 153 -8.39 53.42 4.61
C GLY A 153 -9.34 52.23 4.66
N ASP A 154 -10.50 52.36 4.01
CA ASP A 154 -11.50 51.29 3.88
C ASP A 154 -10.86 50.07 3.22
N THR A 155 -10.75 48.98 3.98
CA THR A 155 -9.98 47.81 3.58
C THR A 155 -10.92 46.65 3.41
N ARG A 156 -11.16 46.31 2.15
CA ARG A 156 -11.96 45.12 1.83
C ARG A 156 -11.17 43.85 2.18
N PRO A 157 -11.81 42.81 2.73
CA PRO A 157 -11.13 41.57 3.12
C PRO A 157 -10.37 40.86 1.99
N ASP A 158 -10.85 40.97 0.74
CA ASP A 158 -10.19 40.43 -0.44
C ASP A 158 -8.82 41.07 -0.71
N GLN A 159 -8.66 42.37 -0.42
CA GLN A 159 -7.37 43.05 -0.51
C GLN A 159 -6.38 42.50 0.53
N VAL A 160 -6.84 42.25 1.75
CA VAL A 160 -6.00 41.68 2.82
C VAL A 160 -5.51 40.29 2.42
N ILE A 161 -6.40 39.45 1.89
CA ILE A 161 -6.05 38.11 1.40
C ILE A 161 -5.04 38.19 0.26
N ARG A 162 -5.22 39.09 -0.71
CA ARG A 162 -4.26 39.29 -1.80
C ARG A 162 -2.88 39.65 -1.25
N VAL A 163 -2.79 40.63 -0.36
CA VAL A 163 -1.52 41.05 0.26
C VAL A 163 -0.87 39.89 1.01
N LEU A 164 -1.61 39.16 1.84
CA LEU A 164 -1.08 38.01 2.58
C LEU A 164 -0.55 36.91 1.65
N ASN A 165 -1.27 36.60 0.57
CA ASN A 165 -0.83 35.60 -0.40
C ASN A 165 0.39 36.09 -1.20
N THR A 166 0.49 37.39 -1.52
CA THR A 166 1.70 37.98 -2.13
C THR A 166 2.90 37.87 -1.18
N LEU A 167 2.72 38.15 0.12
CA LEU A 167 3.80 38.01 1.11
C LEU A 167 4.33 36.57 1.19
N ILE A 168 3.44 35.57 1.07
CA ILE A 168 3.82 34.15 1.02
C ILE A 168 4.57 33.86 -0.29
N TYR A 169 4.03 34.29 -1.43
CA TYR A 169 4.55 33.97 -2.76
C TYR A 169 5.95 34.55 -3.00
N GLU A 170 6.18 35.80 -2.59
CA GLU A 170 7.47 36.48 -2.72
C GLU A 170 8.54 35.98 -1.73
N ARG A 171 8.22 34.96 -0.91
CA ARG A 171 9.13 34.35 0.07
C ARG A 171 9.71 35.32 1.11
N VAL A 172 9.19 36.53 1.21
CA VAL A 172 9.66 37.60 2.11
C VAL A 172 9.53 37.21 3.59
N LEU A 173 8.61 36.31 3.90
CA LEU A 173 8.36 35.82 5.26
C LEU A 173 9.34 34.73 5.72
N LEU A 174 10.18 34.19 4.81
CA LEU A 174 11.13 33.10 5.09
C LEU A 174 12.44 33.62 5.70
N LYS A 175 12.33 34.52 6.67
CA LYS A 175 13.46 35.19 7.31
C LYS A 175 13.62 34.68 8.74
N PRO A 176 14.86 34.45 9.23
CA PRO A 176 15.11 33.91 10.56
C PRO A 176 14.56 34.81 11.68
N GLU A 177 14.42 36.12 11.44
CA GLU A 177 13.82 37.07 12.38
C GLU A 177 12.34 36.76 12.67
N ILE A 178 11.64 36.14 11.71
CA ILE A 178 10.22 35.78 11.79
C ILE A 178 10.05 34.31 12.23
N LEU A 179 10.83 33.42 11.63
CA LEU A 179 10.77 31.97 11.87
C LEU A 179 11.63 31.58 13.09
N ARG A 180 11.19 31.98 14.29
CA ARG A 180 11.89 31.62 15.54
C ARG A 180 11.83 30.12 15.80
N GLU A 181 12.99 29.50 16.02
CA GLU A 181 13.14 28.04 16.15
C GLU A 181 12.25 27.40 17.23
N GLU A 182 12.03 28.07 18.36
CA GLU A 182 11.25 27.53 19.48
C GLU A 182 9.79 27.20 19.14
N GLN A 183 9.23 27.86 18.10
CA GLN A 183 7.81 27.70 17.72
C GLN A 183 7.59 26.87 16.45
N LEU A 184 8.67 26.25 15.95
CA LEU A 184 8.68 25.38 14.76
C LEU A 184 8.76 23.91 15.15
N SER A 185 7.99 23.07 14.45
CA SER A 185 8.14 21.60 14.53
C SER A 185 9.49 21.16 13.93
N SER A 186 9.94 19.93 14.24
CA SER A 186 11.23 19.41 13.76
C SER A 186 11.39 19.51 12.23
N ILE A 187 10.35 19.20 11.47
CA ILE A 187 10.36 19.30 9.99
C ILE A 187 10.45 20.77 9.55
N GLN A 188 9.74 21.67 10.23
CA GLN A 188 9.77 23.09 9.91
C GLN A 188 11.13 23.73 10.24
N LYS A 189 11.83 23.25 11.27
CA LYS A 189 13.21 23.64 11.58
C LYS A 189 14.16 23.22 10.46
N GLU A 190 14.04 21.97 9.99
CA GLU A 190 14.85 21.47 8.88
C GLU A 190 14.63 22.30 7.60
N LEU A 191 13.37 22.59 7.27
CA LEU A 191 13.03 23.41 6.09
C LEU A 191 13.49 24.87 6.25
N ALA A 192 13.34 25.46 7.43
CA ALA A 192 13.78 26.84 7.69
C ALA A 192 15.31 26.99 7.67
N GLY A 193 16.06 25.90 7.91
CA GLY A 193 17.52 25.87 7.80
C GLY A 193 18.05 25.80 6.37
N ARG A 194 17.20 25.54 5.36
CA ARG A 194 17.58 25.55 3.94
C ARG A 194 17.49 26.95 3.37
N GLU A 195 18.29 27.26 2.35
CA GLU A 195 18.18 28.53 1.63
C GLU A 195 16.80 28.68 0.98
N ALA A 196 16.25 29.90 1.01
CA ALA A 196 14.89 30.18 0.55
C ALA A 196 14.67 29.82 -0.93
N GLU A 197 15.71 29.85 -1.76
CA GLU A 197 15.67 29.50 -3.18
C GLU A 197 15.70 27.99 -3.42
N ALA A 198 16.32 27.22 -2.52
CA ALA A 198 16.40 25.76 -2.61
C ALA A 198 15.08 25.05 -2.24
N LEU A 199 14.16 25.77 -1.58
CA LEU A 199 12.84 25.26 -1.22
C LEU A 199 11.95 25.13 -2.45
N THR A 200 11.18 24.04 -2.50
CA THR A 200 10.08 23.91 -3.45
C THR A 200 9.02 24.97 -3.17
N GLU A 201 8.26 25.34 -4.21
CA GLU A 201 7.18 26.33 -4.09
C GLU A 201 6.19 25.96 -2.97
N LYS A 202 5.84 24.67 -2.86
CA LYS A 202 4.94 24.16 -1.83
C LYS A 202 5.53 24.29 -0.42
N GLU A 203 6.80 23.93 -0.22
CA GLU A 203 7.47 24.06 1.08
C GLU A 203 7.58 25.53 1.50
N ALA A 204 7.94 26.41 0.57
CA ALA A 204 8.01 27.86 0.80
C ALA A 204 6.63 28.42 1.21
N MET A 205 5.55 28.00 0.53
CA MET A 205 4.20 28.42 0.90
C MET A 205 3.79 27.91 2.29
N ILE A 206 4.14 26.67 2.66
CA ILE A 206 3.83 26.09 3.97
C ILE A 206 4.56 26.86 5.09
N LEU A 207 5.84 27.15 4.91
CA LEU A 207 6.62 27.95 5.85
C LEU A 207 6.12 29.39 5.93
N GLY A 208 5.83 30.03 4.80
CA GLY A 208 5.25 31.38 4.76
C GLY A 208 3.90 31.44 5.48
N ARG A 209 3.08 30.40 5.33
CA ARG A 209 1.81 30.28 6.06
C ARG A 209 2.02 30.17 7.57
N LYS A 210 3.01 29.41 8.01
CA LYS A 210 3.40 29.32 9.43
C LYS A 210 3.94 30.66 9.95
N ALA A 211 4.76 31.36 9.18
CA ALA A 211 5.26 32.69 9.51
C ALA A 211 4.13 33.70 9.73
N LEU A 212 3.09 33.69 8.90
CA LEU A 212 1.91 34.55 9.11
C LEU A 212 1.20 34.28 10.44
N THR A 213 1.03 33.01 10.81
CA THR A 213 0.44 32.67 12.12
C THR A 213 1.31 33.06 13.32
N LEU A 214 2.63 33.14 13.13
CA LEU A 214 3.57 33.63 14.16
C LEU A 214 3.53 35.16 14.27
N LEU A 215 3.46 35.87 13.14
CA LEU A 215 3.40 37.34 13.10
C LEU A 215 2.06 37.90 13.60
N PHE A 216 0.96 37.22 13.30
CA PHE A 216 -0.40 37.69 13.59
C PHE A 216 -1.22 36.62 14.34
N PRO A 217 -0.82 36.28 15.58
CA PRO A 217 -1.54 35.29 16.37
C PRO A 217 -2.98 35.74 16.63
N GLY A 218 -3.93 34.82 16.52
CA GLY A 218 -5.37 35.07 16.73
C GLY A 218 -6.12 35.70 15.54
N TYR A 219 -5.42 36.41 14.66
CA TYR A 219 -6.02 36.96 13.44
C TYR A 219 -6.05 35.97 12.27
N VAL A 220 -5.04 35.11 12.22
CA VAL A 220 -4.84 34.12 11.16
C VAL A 220 -4.90 32.74 11.78
N LYS A 221 -5.85 31.91 11.34
CA LYS A 221 -5.98 30.53 11.83
C LYS A 221 -4.81 29.66 11.32
N PRO A 222 -4.27 28.76 12.16
CA PRO A 222 -3.27 27.79 11.73
C PRO A 222 -3.79 26.88 10.61
N ARG A 223 -2.94 26.64 9.62
CA ARG A 223 -3.24 25.70 8.54
C ARG A 223 -3.26 24.28 9.08
N MET A 224 -4.32 23.53 8.77
CA MET A 224 -4.35 22.08 8.94
C MET A 224 -3.53 21.42 7.83
N PRO A 225 -2.41 20.75 8.13
CA PRO A 225 -1.62 20.04 7.13
C PRO A 225 -2.39 18.83 6.58
N SER A 226 -2.09 18.44 5.35
CA SER A 226 -2.59 17.17 4.81
C SER A 226 -1.89 15.99 5.47
N ILE A 227 -2.52 14.81 5.47
CA ILE A 227 -1.91 13.60 6.05
C ILE A 227 -0.57 13.29 5.38
N ILE A 228 -0.47 13.48 4.06
CA ILE A 228 0.76 13.19 3.32
C ILE A 228 1.91 14.11 3.70
N GLU A 229 1.62 15.37 4.05
CA GLU A 229 2.64 16.33 4.50
C GLU A 229 3.22 16.01 5.87
N LEU A 230 2.56 15.13 6.64
CA LEU A 230 3.06 14.64 7.92
C LEU A 230 3.93 13.39 7.78
N VAL A 231 3.88 12.74 6.62
CA VAL A 231 4.63 11.50 6.37
C VAL A 231 5.99 11.86 5.78
N PRO A 232 7.10 11.32 6.31
CA PRO A 232 8.42 11.55 5.73
C PRO A 232 8.51 11.08 4.27
N ASP A 233 9.22 11.83 3.44
CA ASP A 233 9.32 11.59 1.98
C ASP A 233 9.88 10.22 1.61
N TYR A 234 10.65 9.59 2.50
CA TYR A 234 11.22 8.26 2.29
C TYR A 234 10.27 7.12 2.66
N MET A 235 9.10 7.38 3.26
CA MET A 235 8.17 6.31 3.64
C MET A 235 7.17 5.98 2.55
N LEU A 236 6.88 6.91 1.64
CA LEU A 236 5.90 6.74 0.55
C LEU A 236 6.57 6.79 -0.82
N VAL A 237 5.87 6.34 -1.85
CA VAL A 237 6.31 6.55 -3.23
C VAL A 237 6.33 8.06 -3.51
N ASN A 238 7.50 8.60 -3.86
CA ASN A 238 7.63 10.02 -4.12
C ASN A 238 7.00 10.35 -5.49
N MET A 239 5.92 11.14 -5.45
CA MET A 239 5.13 11.54 -6.62
C MET A 239 5.49 12.95 -7.11
N ILE A 240 6.36 13.67 -6.40
CA ILE A 240 6.59 15.10 -6.57
C ILE A 240 7.55 15.40 -7.74
N ARG A 241 8.30 14.40 -8.22
CA ARG A 241 9.26 14.56 -9.34
C ARG A 241 8.87 13.90 -10.68
N GLU A 242 7.83 13.05 -10.74
CA GLU A 242 7.55 12.23 -11.95
C GLU A 242 6.08 12.24 -12.43
N HIS A 243 5.30 13.25 -12.03
CA HIS A 243 3.91 13.47 -12.46
C HIS A 243 2.93 12.31 -12.12
N ASP A 244 1.64 12.64 -12.11
CA ASP A 244 0.50 11.77 -11.81
C ASP A 244 0.46 10.42 -12.55
N ASP A 245 1.31 10.22 -13.56
CA ASP A 245 1.44 9.01 -14.35
C ASP A 245 1.76 7.78 -13.48
N VAL A 246 2.54 7.89 -12.40
CA VAL A 246 2.87 6.72 -11.56
C VAL A 246 1.64 6.16 -10.85
N LEU A 247 0.89 7.01 -10.15
CA LEU A 247 -0.34 6.61 -9.48
C LEU A 247 -1.41 6.19 -10.48
N ASN A 248 -1.56 6.91 -11.59
CA ASN A 248 -2.54 6.55 -12.61
C ASN A 248 -2.23 5.19 -13.25
N ARG A 249 -0.96 4.88 -13.54
CA ARG A 249 -0.54 3.56 -14.02
C ARG A 249 -0.76 2.47 -12.98
N PHE A 250 -0.56 2.77 -11.70
CA PHE A 250 -0.83 1.82 -10.63
C PHE A 250 -2.32 1.50 -10.47
N LEU A 251 -3.18 2.53 -10.52
CA LEU A 251 -4.63 2.37 -10.34
C LEU A 251 -5.35 1.79 -11.56
N TRP A 252 -4.99 2.27 -12.75
CA TRP A 252 -5.72 2.00 -14.01
C TRP A 252 -4.95 1.10 -14.97
N GLY A 253 -3.74 0.69 -14.62
CA GLY A 253 -2.86 -0.04 -15.52
C GLY A 253 -2.19 0.84 -16.60
N ILE A 254 -1.21 0.25 -17.28
CA ILE A 254 -0.35 0.95 -18.24
C ILE A 254 -1.12 1.40 -19.49
N GLU A 255 -2.05 0.58 -19.97
CA GLU A 255 -2.74 0.76 -21.25
C GLU A 255 -3.84 1.83 -21.20
N GLU A 256 -4.62 1.87 -20.11
CA GLU A 256 -5.70 2.86 -19.94
C GLU A 256 -5.14 4.28 -19.71
N SER A 257 -3.98 4.39 -19.06
CA SER A 257 -3.31 5.68 -18.81
C SER A 257 -2.84 6.37 -20.10
N THR A 258 -2.37 5.59 -21.08
CA THR A 258 -1.90 6.11 -22.38
C THR A 258 -3.06 6.50 -23.31
N SER A 259 -4.19 5.78 -23.22
CA SER A 259 -5.44 6.13 -23.92
C SER A 259 -6.02 7.46 -23.42
N LYS A 260 -6.18 7.63 -22.09
CA LYS A 260 -6.70 8.88 -21.49
C LYS A 260 -5.80 10.10 -21.79
N LYS A 261 -4.48 9.90 -21.85
CA LYS A 261 -3.52 10.97 -22.22
C LYS A 261 -3.69 11.42 -23.68
N LYS A 262 -3.96 10.49 -24.61
CA LYS A 262 -4.25 10.79 -26.03
C LYS A 262 -5.60 11.46 -26.22
N GLU A 263 -6.63 11.03 -25.51
CA GLU A 263 -7.96 11.64 -25.59
C GLU A 263 -7.95 13.08 -25.06
N ALA A 264 -7.23 13.34 -23.96
CA ALA A 264 -7.04 14.67 -23.41
C ALA A 264 -6.24 15.61 -24.33
N THR A 265 -5.25 15.09 -25.08
CA THR A 265 -4.50 15.88 -26.08
C THR A 265 -5.30 16.11 -27.35
N SER A 266 -6.13 15.15 -27.79
CA SER A 266 -7.02 15.32 -28.94
C SER A 266 -8.12 16.38 -28.72
N LYS A 267 -8.52 16.61 -27.47
CA LYS A 267 -9.52 17.65 -27.12
C LYS A 267 -8.93 19.05 -27.07
N THR A 268 -7.61 19.20 -26.95
CA THR A 268 -6.91 20.50 -26.99
C THR A 268 -6.36 20.86 -28.37
N SER A 269 -6.13 19.88 -29.25
CA SER A 269 -5.77 20.13 -30.64
C SER A 269 -6.97 19.82 -31.55
N GLY A 270 -7.76 20.85 -31.85
CA GLY A 270 -8.77 20.78 -32.90
C GLY A 270 -8.13 20.65 -34.27
N GLU A 271 -7.72 19.45 -34.66
CA GLU A 271 -7.32 19.15 -36.04
C GLU A 271 -7.71 17.73 -36.44
N ALA A 272 -8.38 17.66 -37.59
CA ALA A 272 -8.98 16.48 -38.17
C ALA A 272 -7.95 15.62 -38.92
N GLY A 273 -8.17 14.30 -38.89
CA GLY A 273 -7.74 13.36 -39.92
C GLY A 273 -6.31 12.82 -39.77
N GLY A 274 -6.18 11.52 -39.50
CA GLY A 274 -4.88 10.86 -39.68
C GLY A 274 -4.73 9.50 -38.99
N THR A 275 -5.26 8.46 -39.62
CA THR A 275 -4.82 7.04 -39.51
C THR A 275 -4.71 6.43 -38.11
N GLU A 276 -5.66 5.56 -37.78
CA GLU A 276 -5.54 4.50 -36.78
C GLU A 276 -4.37 3.56 -37.12
N LYS A 277 -3.15 3.95 -36.74
CA LYS A 277 -2.04 3.00 -36.67
C LYS A 277 -2.26 2.11 -35.46
N LYS A 278 -2.81 0.93 -35.74
CA LYS A 278 -2.76 -0.33 -34.96
C LYS A 278 -1.75 -0.23 -33.83
N ALA A 279 -2.25 -0.31 -32.59
CA ALA A 279 -1.47 -0.46 -31.38
C ALA A 279 -0.45 -1.59 -31.57
N LYS A 280 0.80 -1.22 -31.88
CA LYS A 280 1.93 -2.14 -31.79
C LYS A 280 2.01 -2.52 -30.33
N ASN A 281 1.80 -3.80 -30.05
CA ASN A 281 2.04 -4.49 -28.79
C ASN A 281 3.19 -3.80 -28.05
N ALA A 282 2.86 -2.98 -27.05
CA ALA A 282 3.86 -2.40 -26.18
C ALA A 282 4.50 -3.59 -25.48
N THR A 283 5.74 -3.91 -25.86
CA THR A 283 6.54 -4.91 -25.18
C THR A 283 6.59 -4.51 -23.71
N LEU A 284 5.94 -5.30 -22.85
CA LEU A 284 5.90 -5.12 -21.40
C LEU A 284 7.30 -5.32 -20.84
N GLY A 285 8.16 -4.31 -21.00
CA GLY A 285 9.49 -4.26 -20.42
C GLY A 285 9.43 -3.82 -18.95
N LEU A 286 10.36 -4.33 -18.14
CA LEU A 286 10.53 -3.89 -16.74
C LEU A 286 10.82 -2.38 -16.62
N GLU A 287 11.22 -1.73 -17.71
CA GLU A 287 11.50 -0.30 -17.81
C GLU A 287 10.26 0.59 -17.69
N ILE A 288 9.05 0.05 -17.89
CA ILE A 288 7.79 0.82 -17.77
C ILE A 288 7.49 1.17 -16.31
N VAL A 289 8.03 0.39 -15.37
CA VAL A 289 7.88 0.63 -13.93
C VAL A 289 8.84 1.75 -13.51
N PRO A 290 8.35 2.81 -12.83
CA PRO A 290 9.17 3.94 -12.40
C PRO A 290 10.02 3.58 -11.18
N TRP A 291 11.04 2.74 -11.37
CA TRP A 291 11.87 2.19 -10.29
C TRP A 291 12.49 3.26 -9.39
N LYS A 292 12.82 4.44 -9.93
CA LYS A 292 13.36 5.55 -9.15
C LYS A 292 12.40 6.04 -8.06
N ALA A 293 11.10 6.12 -8.36
CA ALA A 293 10.07 6.53 -7.40
C ALA A 293 9.88 5.50 -6.28
N TRP A 294 10.05 4.21 -6.59
CA TRP A 294 9.87 3.10 -5.63
C TRP A 294 11.14 2.79 -4.83
N LEU A 295 12.33 3.06 -5.37
CA LEU A 295 13.58 2.65 -4.74
C LEU A 295 13.79 3.34 -3.38
N THR A 296 13.41 4.61 -3.24
CA THR A 296 13.52 5.36 -1.98
C THR A 296 12.73 4.71 -0.85
N PRO A 297 11.40 4.47 -0.97
CA PRO A 297 10.66 3.77 0.08
C PRO A 297 11.09 2.33 0.25
N LEU A 298 11.45 1.61 -0.82
CA LEU A 298 11.92 0.23 -0.70
C LEU A 298 13.21 0.11 0.11
N LYS A 299 14.15 1.06 -0.04
CA LYS A 299 15.39 1.09 0.74
C LYS A 299 15.16 1.26 2.24
N PHE A 300 14.09 1.97 2.62
CA PHE A 300 13.71 2.12 4.03
C PHE A 300 12.97 0.89 4.55
N TRP A 301 11.96 0.42 3.81
CA TRP A 301 11.06 -0.64 4.29
C TRP A 301 11.63 -2.05 4.18
N ILE A 302 12.38 -2.39 3.13
CA ILE A 302 12.89 -3.76 2.96
C ILE A 302 13.80 -4.17 4.12
N PRO A 303 14.81 -3.37 4.55
CA PRO A 303 15.63 -3.73 5.70
C PRO A 303 14.81 -3.88 6.98
N LEU A 304 13.83 -3.01 7.20
CA LEU A 304 12.95 -3.08 8.36
C LEU A 304 12.10 -4.35 8.37
N ILE A 305 11.54 -4.73 7.22
CA ILE A 305 10.75 -5.97 7.06
C ILE A 305 11.64 -7.19 7.28
N LEU A 306 12.85 -7.20 6.72
CA LEU A 306 13.80 -8.30 6.90
C LEU A 306 14.22 -8.43 8.37
N MET A 307 14.45 -7.31 9.06
CA MET A 307 14.75 -7.29 10.49
C MET A 307 13.57 -7.81 11.31
N LEU A 308 12.34 -7.43 10.96
CA LEU A 308 11.14 -7.92 11.62
C LEU A 308 10.94 -9.43 11.41
N TRP A 309 11.14 -9.92 10.19
CA TRP A 309 11.12 -11.36 9.91
C TRP A 309 12.21 -12.10 10.67
N PHE A 310 13.42 -11.56 10.72
CA PHE A 310 14.50 -12.13 11.52
C PHE A 310 14.14 -12.18 13.01
N LEU A 311 13.56 -11.12 13.56
CA LEU A 311 13.11 -11.08 14.95
C LEU A 311 12.04 -12.14 15.23
N VAL A 312 11.03 -12.27 14.36
CA VAL A 312 9.98 -13.29 14.51
C VAL A 312 10.54 -14.70 14.39
N LEU A 313 11.48 -14.94 13.47
CA LEU A 313 12.16 -16.23 13.34
C LEU A 313 13.00 -16.55 14.58
N ALA A 314 13.78 -15.58 15.08
CA ALA A 314 14.60 -15.73 16.28
C ALA A 314 13.73 -16.01 17.53
N LEU A 315 12.64 -15.27 17.70
CA LEU A 315 11.66 -15.51 18.76
C LEU A 315 11.04 -16.90 18.63
N GLY A 316 10.68 -17.30 17.42
CA GLY A 316 10.19 -18.64 17.11
C GLY A 316 11.17 -19.72 17.56
N LEU A 317 12.48 -19.55 17.33
CA LEU A 317 13.51 -20.51 17.76
C LEU A 317 13.66 -20.59 19.28
N ILE A 318 13.61 -19.44 19.98
CA ILE A 318 13.68 -19.38 21.45
C ILE A 318 12.48 -20.11 22.06
N VAL A 319 11.28 -19.76 21.59
CA VAL A 319 10.02 -20.23 22.14
C VAL A 319 9.74 -21.68 21.75
N HIS A 320 10.17 -22.12 20.56
CA HIS A 320 10.04 -23.51 20.11
C HIS A 320 10.69 -24.50 21.09
N ARG A 321 11.85 -24.16 21.66
CA ARG A 321 12.51 -25.02 22.66
C ARG A 321 11.65 -25.21 23.90
N GLN A 322 11.01 -24.14 24.38
CA GLN A 322 10.13 -24.17 25.55
C GLN A 322 8.86 -24.97 25.27
N TRP A 323 8.16 -24.63 24.20
CA TRP A 323 6.90 -25.26 23.81
C TRP A 323 7.03 -26.74 23.46
N SER A 324 8.13 -27.13 22.81
CA SER A 324 8.36 -28.52 22.41
C SER A 324 8.76 -29.42 23.59
N ARG A 325 9.68 -28.96 24.47
CA ARG A 325 10.25 -29.81 25.51
C ARG A 325 9.53 -29.77 26.84
N HIS A 326 8.93 -28.64 27.21
CA HIS A 326 8.33 -28.46 28.53
C HIS A 326 6.80 -28.47 28.48
N GLU A 327 6.20 -27.90 27.43
CA GLU A 327 4.75 -27.79 27.30
C GLU A 327 4.13 -28.85 26.37
N HIS A 328 4.97 -29.66 25.70
CA HIS A 328 4.57 -30.73 24.78
C HIS A 328 3.47 -30.32 23.80
N LEU A 329 3.52 -29.07 23.32
CA LEU A 329 2.53 -28.56 22.39
C LEU A 329 2.55 -29.40 21.10
N PRO A 330 1.39 -29.89 20.63
CA PRO A 330 1.33 -30.61 19.38
C PRO A 330 1.64 -29.66 18.23
N TYR A 331 2.38 -30.15 17.23
CA TYR A 331 2.60 -29.45 15.95
C TYR A 331 1.87 -30.19 14.81
N PRO A 332 0.53 -30.09 14.70
CA PRO A 332 -0.25 -30.88 13.76
C PRO A 332 0.20 -30.73 12.31
N ILE A 333 0.60 -29.51 11.91
CA ILE A 333 1.05 -29.22 10.54
C ILE A 333 2.37 -29.93 10.26
N VAL A 334 3.31 -29.93 11.21
CA VAL A 334 4.60 -30.62 11.07
C VAL A 334 4.38 -32.12 11.02
N ASN A 335 3.52 -32.67 11.88
CA ASN A 335 3.18 -34.09 11.89
C ASN A 335 2.48 -34.51 10.59
N PHE A 336 1.52 -33.73 10.10
CA PHE A 336 0.89 -34.00 8.81
C PHE A 336 1.90 -33.95 7.66
N THR A 337 2.81 -32.97 7.70
CA THR A 337 3.88 -32.84 6.70
C THR A 337 4.82 -34.03 6.72
N SER A 338 5.23 -34.51 7.90
CA SER A 338 6.13 -35.67 8.01
C SER A 338 5.46 -36.96 7.53
N MET A 339 4.16 -37.13 7.77
CA MET A 339 3.41 -38.28 7.26
C MET A 339 3.28 -38.28 5.72
N LEU A 340 3.27 -37.09 5.10
CA LEU A 340 3.24 -36.92 3.64
C LEU A 340 4.60 -37.16 2.98
N LEU A 341 5.71 -36.91 3.67
CA LEU A 341 7.03 -37.11 3.07
C LEU A 341 7.31 -38.62 2.89
N PRO A 342 7.92 -39.03 1.76
CA PRO A 342 8.31 -40.43 1.55
C PRO A 342 9.34 -40.92 2.57
N ASP A 343 9.11 -42.11 3.13
CA ASP A 343 10.09 -42.82 3.96
C ASP A 343 11.30 -43.27 3.13
N ASP A 344 12.49 -43.26 3.74
CA ASP A 344 13.73 -43.69 3.10
C ASP A 344 13.70 -45.19 2.70
N GLU A 345 12.89 -46.02 3.38
CA GLU A 345 12.82 -47.48 3.14
C GLU A 345 11.89 -47.88 1.98
N THR A 346 10.71 -47.25 1.88
CA THR A 346 9.67 -47.67 0.92
C THR A 346 9.48 -46.68 -0.23
N GLY A 347 10.03 -45.46 -0.12
CA GLY A 347 9.89 -44.40 -1.11
C GLY A 347 8.45 -43.91 -1.31
N LYS A 348 7.51 -44.32 -0.44
CA LYS A 348 6.10 -43.90 -0.47
C LYS A 348 5.72 -43.21 0.84
N PRO A 349 4.81 -42.22 0.82
CA PRO A 349 4.27 -41.62 2.03
C PRO A 349 3.52 -42.63 2.91
N VAL A 350 3.65 -42.48 4.23
CA VAL A 350 2.95 -43.33 5.21
C VAL A 350 1.43 -43.24 5.04
N VAL A 351 0.93 -42.01 4.82
CA VAL A 351 -0.51 -41.72 4.71
C VAL A 351 -1.18 -42.53 3.60
N TYR A 352 -0.50 -42.75 2.48
CA TYR A 352 -1.10 -43.45 1.32
C TYR A 352 -1.29 -44.94 1.55
N ARG A 353 -0.66 -45.51 2.57
CA ARG A 353 -0.85 -46.91 2.96
C ARG A 353 -2.12 -47.09 3.80
N GLN A 354 -2.65 -46.02 4.40
CA GLN A 354 -3.80 -46.10 5.29
C GLN A 354 -5.12 -46.08 4.50
N ARG A 355 -5.94 -47.13 4.66
CA ARG A 355 -7.26 -47.22 3.99
C ARG A 355 -8.23 -46.14 4.46
N SER A 356 -8.17 -45.76 5.74
CA SER A 356 -8.98 -44.70 6.34
C SER A 356 -8.77 -43.35 5.66
N PHE A 357 -7.52 -43.01 5.31
CA PHE A 357 -7.21 -41.79 4.56
C PHE A 357 -7.92 -41.75 3.21
N TRP A 358 -7.88 -42.84 2.45
CA TRP A 358 -8.54 -42.92 1.15
C TRP A 358 -10.06 -42.87 1.24
N ILE A 359 -10.65 -43.49 2.26
CA ILE A 359 -12.09 -43.41 2.51
C ILE A 359 -12.49 -41.96 2.80
N ALA A 360 -11.80 -41.30 3.74
CA ALA A 360 -12.08 -39.91 4.10
C ALA A 360 -11.85 -38.94 2.91
N CYS A 361 -10.74 -39.11 2.18
CA CYS A 361 -10.43 -38.33 1.00
C CYS A 361 -11.49 -38.51 -0.09
N GLY A 362 -11.94 -39.76 -0.33
CA GLY A 362 -13.00 -40.06 -1.28
C GLY A 362 -14.34 -39.44 -0.91
N ILE A 363 -14.73 -39.49 0.36
CA ILE A 363 -15.97 -38.85 0.85
C ILE A 363 -15.91 -37.33 0.64
N ILE A 364 -14.83 -36.68 1.06
CA ILE A 364 -14.66 -35.23 0.91
C ILE A 364 -14.63 -34.84 -0.58
N PHE A 365 -13.86 -35.57 -1.39
CA PHE A 365 -13.79 -35.36 -2.83
C PHE A 365 -15.16 -35.52 -3.50
N PHE A 366 -15.94 -36.52 -3.10
CA PHE A 366 -17.29 -36.72 -3.58
C PHE A 366 -18.20 -35.55 -3.23
N ILE A 367 -18.22 -35.09 -1.97
CA ILE A 367 -19.06 -33.97 -1.55
C ILE A 367 -18.72 -32.69 -2.34
N HIS A 368 -17.43 -32.37 -2.48
CA HIS A 368 -17.01 -31.17 -3.23
C HIS A 368 -17.29 -31.30 -4.73
N SER A 369 -17.04 -32.48 -5.32
CA SER A 369 -17.32 -32.72 -6.75
C SER A 369 -18.81 -32.67 -7.04
N PHE A 370 -19.65 -33.22 -6.14
CA PHE A 370 -21.10 -33.18 -6.26
C PHE A 370 -21.64 -31.76 -6.11
N ASN A 371 -21.11 -30.99 -5.15
CA ASN A 371 -21.44 -29.56 -5.00
C ASN A 371 -20.98 -28.71 -6.21
N TYR A 372 -19.84 -29.06 -6.80
CA TYR A 372 -19.37 -28.44 -8.03
C TYR A 372 -20.31 -28.76 -9.18
N LEU A 373 -20.66 -30.04 -9.38
CA LEU A 373 -21.63 -30.47 -10.40
C LEU A 373 -22.98 -29.76 -10.23
N ASN A 374 -23.45 -29.62 -9.00
CA ASN A 374 -24.67 -28.87 -8.68
C ASN A 374 -24.61 -27.40 -9.08
N SER A 375 -23.42 -26.80 -9.09
CA SER A 375 -23.26 -25.42 -9.56
C SER A 375 -23.48 -25.28 -11.07
N TRP A 376 -23.27 -26.36 -11.84
CA TRP A 376 -23.52 -26.39 -13.29
C TRP A 376 -24.92 -26.91 -13.66
N PHE A 377 -25.47 -27.83 -12.86
CA PHE A 377 -26.74 -28.50 -13.12
C PHE A 377 -27.71 -28.42 -11.92
N PRO A 378 -28.07 -27.22 -11.44
CA PRO A 378 -28.89 -27.05 -10.23
C PRO A 378 -30.28 -27.69 -10.34
N GLN A 379 -30.80 -27.90 -11.56
CA GLN A 379 -32.10 -28.54 -11.79
C GLN A 379 -32.10 -30.07 -11.59
N TYR A 380 -30.94 -30.73 -11.56
CA TYR A 380 -30.83 -32.19 -11.49
C TYR A 380 -30.21 -32.71 -10.18
N THR A 381 -29.62 -31.84 -9.36
CA THR A 381 -28.90 -32.22 -8.15
C THR A 381 -29.31 -31.35 -6.97
N VAL A 382 -29.01 -31.81 -5.75
CA VAL A 382 -29.24 -31.07 -4.50
C VAL A 382 -27.90 -30.64 -3.91
N LYS A 383 -27.78 -29.38 -3.49
CA LYS A 383 -26.57 -28.88 -2.83
C LYS A 383 -26.44 -29.48 -1.44
N ILE A 384 -25.29 -30.08 -1.14
CA ILE A 384 -24.94 -30.52 0.22
C ILE A 384 -24.43 -29.30 0.99
N PRO A 385 -25.13 -28.81 2.03
CA PRO A 385 -24.72 -27.62 2.77
C PRO A 385 -23.44 -27.91 3.57
N LEU A 386 -22.39 -27.14 3.31
CA LEU A 386 -21.11 -27.18 4.03
C LEU A 386 -20.95 -26.00 5.01
N GLN A 387 -21.97 -25.16 5.09
CA GLN A 387 -21.96 -23.84 5.73
C GLN A 387 -23.27 -23.65 6.49
N PHE A 388 -23.21 -22.93 7.61
CA PHE A 388 -24.38 -22.69 8.46
C PHE A 388 -24.78 -21.22 8.34
N ASP A 389 -25.97 -20.96 7.82
CA ASP A 389 -26.47 -19.59 7.74
C ASP A 389 -26.95 -19.13 9.13
N LEU A 390 -26.15 -18.26 9.76
CA LEU A 390 -26.43 -17.65 11.06
C LEU A 390 -27.03 -16.24 10.90
N SER A 391 -27.44 -15.84 9.69
CA SER A 391 -28.17 -14.59 9.44
C SER A 391 -29.34 -14.34 10.42
N PRO A 392 -30.12 -15.36 10.86
CA PRO A 392 -31.19 -15.15 11.83
C PRO A 392 -30.69 -14.61 13.20
N LEU A 393 -29.42 -14.87 13.57
CA LEU A 393 -28.82 -14.37 14.80
C LEU A 393 -28.53 -12.86 14.73
N ALA A 394 -28.39 -12.30 13.52
CA ALA A 394 -28.20 -10.87 13.30
C ALA A 394 -29.32 -10.03 13.96
N ALA A 395 -30.56 -10.53 13.91
CA ALA A 395 -31.72 -9.87 14.50
C ALA A 395 -31.65 -9.79 16.04
N LYS A 396 -30.86 -10.67 16.68
CA LYS A 396 -30.68 -10.70 18.13
C LYS A 396 -29.47 -9.92 18.61
N ILE A 397 -28.53 -9.55 17.72
CA ILE A 397 -27.27 -8.88 18.07
C ILE A 397 -27.01 -7.71 17.10
N PRO A 398 -27.77 -6.60 17.18
CA PRO A 398 -27.66 -5.49 16.23
C PRO A 398 -26.28 -4.82 16.23
N TYR A 399 -25.63 -4.71 17.39
CA TYR A 399 -24.29 -4.14 17.53
C TYR A 399 -23.21 -4.89 16.73
N LEU A 400 -23.37 -6.21 16.53
CA LEU A 400 -22.45 -7.01 15.72
C LEU A 400 -22.56 -6.63 14.24
N VAL A 401 -23.76 -6.31 13.77
CA VAL A 401 -24.02 -5.91 12.37
C VAL A 401 -23.52 -4.49 12.13
N GLU A 402 -23.80 -3.57 13.05
CA GLU A 402 -23.36 -2.16 12.97
C GLU A 402 -21.82 -2.03 12.99
N GLY A 403 -21.15 -2.90 13.75
CA GLY A 403 -19.68 -2.99 13.79
C GLY A 403 -19.03 -3.68 12.58
N GLY A 404 -19.78 -3.99 11.52
CA GLY A 404 -19.26 -4.67 10.32
C GLY A 404 -19.09 -6.19 10.46
N GLY A 405 -19.53 -6.78 11.57
CA GLY A 405 -19.47 -8.23 11.83
C GLY A 405 -20.48 -9.07 11.05
N ARG A 406 -21.28 -8.45 10.17
CA ARG A 406 -22.26 -9.14 9.32
C ARG A 406 -21.63 -10.26 8.47
N TRP A 407 -20.37 -10.11 8.09
CA TRP A 407 -19.63 -11.13 7.34
C TRP A 407 -19.45 -12.46 8.10
N PHE A 408 -19.48 -12.44 9.44
CA PHE A 408 -19.39 -13.67 10.25
C PHE A 408 -20.69 -14.49 10.28
N LEU A 409 -21.81 -13.90 9.88
CA LEU A 409 -23.13 -14.52 9.99
C LEU A 409 -23.54 -15.28 8.72
N ASN A 410 -22.89 -14.99 7.58
CA ASN A 410 -23.17 -15.59 6.28
C ASN A 410 -22.05 -16.54 5.84
N ARG A 411 -21.75 -17.60 6.60
CA ARG A 411 -20.55 -18.42 6.35
C ARG A 411 -20.68 -19.92 6.42
#